data_AF-A0A7V7FP17-F1
#
_entry.id   AF-A0A7V7FP17-F1
#
_cell.length_a   1.000
_cell.length_b   1.000
_cell.length_c   1.000
_cell.angle_alpha   90.00
_cell.angle_beta   90.00
_cell.angle_gamma   90.00
#
_symmetry.space_group_name_H-M   'P 1'
#
loop_
_entity.id
_entity.type
_entity.pdbx_description
1 polymer ?
#
loop_
_entity_poly.entity_id
_entity_poly.type
_entity_poly.pdbx_seq_one_letter_code
_entity_poly.pdbx_strand_id
1 'polypeptide(L)'
;MSEHSVPPGKEFYFKTHDNRIVAIARSLEEFRDLLRELQTEAVLFHLRDNRNDFESWVRGAVKDDSLADQIKAIKELDGNPEMIKTKLCQAVDEKLEA
;
A
#
# COMPACT_ATOMS: atom_id res chain seq x y z
N MET A 1 5.71 13.76 14.11
CA MET A 1 5.10 13.21 12.89
C MET A 1 6.23 12.55 12.13
N SER A 2 6.05 11.32 11.64
CA SER A 2 7.10 10.69 10.83
C SER A 2 7.33 11.51 9.56
N GLU A 3 8.53 11.46 9.00
CA GLU A 3 8.89 12.20 7.79
C GLU A 3 7.96 11.84 6.62
N HIS A 4 7.45 10.61 6.60
CA HIS A 4 6.55 10.09 5.56
C HIS A 4 5.07 10.13 5.95
N SER A 5 4.69 10.98 6.91
CA SER A 5 3.27 11.19 7.24
C SER A 5 2.52 11.89 6.11
N VAL A 6 1.26 11.51 5.91
CA VAL A 6 0.36 12.17 4.94
C VAL A 6 -0.52 13.21 5.64
N PRO A 7 -1.00 14.25 4.93
CA PRO A 7 -1.90 15.23 5.51
C PRO A 7 -3.20 14.60 6.06
N PRO A 8 -3.84 15.20 7.07
CA PRO A 8 -5.15 14.74 7.53
C PRO A 8 -6.18 14.67 6.39
N GLY A 9 -6.96 13.59 6.34
CA GLY A 9 -7.91 13.30 5.26
C GLY A 9 -7.29 12.69 4.00
N LYS A 10 -5.99 12.39 4.02
CA LYS A 10 -5.27 11.68 2.96
C LYS A 10 -4.75 10.31 3.40
N GLU A 11 -5.21 9.81 4.54
CA GLU A 11 -4.87 8.49 5.07
C GLU A 11 -5.28 7.38 4.10
N PHE A 12 -4.55 6.25 4.15
CA PHE A 12 -4.99 5.05 3.47
C PHE A 12 -5.92 4.25 4.37
N TYR A 13 -7.08 3.84 3.84
CA TYR A 13 -8.05 3.02 4.56
C TYR A 13 -8.02 1.61 4.00
N PHE A 14 -7.47 0.67 4.77
CA PHE A 14 -7.56 -0.74 4.43
C PHE A 14 -9.00 -1.22 4.63
N LYS A 15 -9.58 -1.78 3.59
CA LYS A 15 -10.98 -2.21 3.55
C LYS A 15 -11.10 -3.65 3.07
N THR A 16 -12.14 -4.32 3.53
CA THR A 16 -12.56 -5.63 3.01
C THR A 16 -13.66 -5.50 1.95
N HIS A 17 -14.03 -6.62 1.31
CA HIS A 17 -15.03 -6.64 0.23
C HIS A 17 -16.41 -6.11 0.62
N ASP A 18 -16.77 -6.19 1.91
CA ASP A 18 -17.98 -5.64 2.53
C ASP A 18 -17.86 -4.15 2.90
N ASN A 19 -16.79 -3.49 2.45
CA ASN A 19 -16.47 -2.07 2.69
C ASN A 19 -16.22 -1.74 4.17
N ARG A 20 -15.97 -2.74 5.03
CA ARG A 20 -15.53 -2.52 6.41
C ARG A 20 -14.09 -2.05 6.45
N ILE A 21 -13.81 -0.98 7.18
CA ILE A 21 -12.45 -0.50 7.44
C ILE A 21 -11.82 -1.38 8.51
N VAL A 22 -10.68 -2.00 8.19
CA VAL A 22 -9.96 -2.90 9.10
C VAL A 22 -8.68 -2.25 9.66
N ALA A 23 -8.11 -1.27 8.96
CA ALA A 23 -6.98 -0.49 9.43
C ALA A 23 -6.87 0.85 8.69
N ILE A 24 -6.06 1.76 9.25
CA ILE A 24 -5.81 3.09 8.67
C ILE A 24 -4.32 3.37 8.76
N ALA A 25 -3.69 3.70 7.64
CA ALA A 25 -2.30 4.16 7.59
C ALA A 25 -2.23 5.68 7.38
N ARG A 26 -1.53 6.36 8.29
CA ARG A 26 -1.27 7.81 8.26
C ARG A 26 0.13 8.16 7.76
N SER A 27 0.93 7.15 7.44
CA SER A 27 2.27 7.31 6.89
C SER A 27 2.68 6.08 6.09
N LEU A 28 3.80 6.17 5.37
CA LEU A 28 4.39 4.99 4.72
C LEU A 28 4.85 3.94 5.73
N GLU A 29 5.33 4.33 6.91
CA GLU A 29 5.71 3.39 7.97
C GLU A 29 4.51 2.58 8.46
N GLU A 30 3.40 3.26 8.80
CA GLU A 30 2.15 2.58 9.20
C GLU A 30 1.61 1.70 8.07
N PHE A 31 1.72 2.16 6.81
CA PHE A 31 1.30 1.37 5.65
C PHE A 31 2.12 0.08 5.51
N ARG A 32 3.45 0.17 5.64
CA ARG A 32 4.38 -0.97 5.61
C ARG A 32 4.09 -1.97 6.73
N ASP A 33 3.86 -1.48 7.95
CA ASP A 33 3.56 -2.33 9.10
C ASP A 33 2.22 -3.06 8.90
N LEU A 34 1.19 -2.35 8.45
CA LEU A 34 -0.13 -2.93 8.16
C LEU A 34 -0.07 -3.91 6.97
N LEU A 35 0.75 -3.64 5.95
CA LEU A 35 1.01 -4.60 4.89
C LEU A 35 1.62 -5.89 5.42
N ARG A 36 2.33 -5.92 6.55
CA ARG A 36 2.85 -7.17 7.15
C ARG A 36 1.78 -7.87 7.98
N GLU A 37 1.04 -7.12 8.78
CA GLU A 37 0.08 -7.63 9.77
C GLU A 37 -1.23 -8.14 9.18
N LEU A 38 -1.77 -7.46 8.16
CA LEU A 38 -3.10 -7.76 7.62
C LEU A 38 -3.13 -9.08 6.84
N GLN A 39 -4.28 -9.75 6.85
CA GLN A 39 -4.49 -10.93 6.02
C GLN A 39 -4.37 -10.56 4.53
N THR A 40 -3.77 -11.45 3.77
CA THR A 40 -3.44 -11.21 2.36
C THR A 40 -4.67 -10.91 1.50
N GLU A 41 -5.82 -11.49 1.82
CA GLU A 41 -7.12 -11.15 1.22
C GLU A 41 -7.44 -9.64 1.31
N ALA A 42 -7.22 -9.02 2.47
CA ALA A 42 -7.47 -7.59 2.68
C ALA A 42 -6.48 -6.71 1.91
N VAL A 43 -5.24 -7.17 1.73
CA VAL A 43 -4.24 -6.47 0.91
C VAL A 43 -4.59 -6.58 -0.57
N LEU A 44 -4.89 -7.79 -1.05
CA LEU A 44 -5.23 -8.04 -2.45
C LEU A 44 -6.51 -7.36 -2.89
N PHE A 45 -7.45 -7.13 -1.97
CA PHE A 45 -8.65 -6.34 -2.27
C PHE A 45 -8.27 -5.00 -2.92
N HIS A 46 -7.22 -4.33 -2.46
CA HIS A 46 -6.77 -3.04 -2.99
C HIS A 46 -6.00 -3.11 -4.31
N LEU A 47 -5.68 -4.32 -4.79
CA LEU A 47 -4.99 -4.57 -6.06
C LEU A 47 -5.89 -5.17 -7.14
N ARG A 48 -7.20 -5.31 -6.87
CA ARG A 48 -8.14 -6.04 -7.74
C ARG A 48 -8.40 -5.38 -9.10
N ASP A 49 -8.76 -6.21 -10.09
CA ASP A 49 -9.24 -5.81 -11.42
C ASP A 49 -8.32 -4.77 -12.11
N ASN A 50 -8.91 -3.70 -12.67
CA ASN A 50 -8.22 -2.54 -13.25
C ASN A 50 -7.90 -1.45 -12.20
N ARG A 51 -7.89 -1.76 -10.90
CA ARG A 51 -7.60 -0.80 -9.83
C ARG A 51 -6.32 -1.13 -9.08
N ASN A 52 -5.61 -0.10 -8.66
CA ASN A 52 -4.51 -0.20 -7.72
C ASN A 52 -4.66 0.97 -6.74
N ASP A 53 -5.37 0.70 -5.64
CA ASP A 53 -5.66 1.74 -4.65
C ASP A 53 -4.36 2.21 -3.97
N PHE A 54 -3.37 1.32 -3.83
CA PHE A 54 -2.06 1.65 -3.26
C PHE A 54 -1.29 2.62 -4.16
N GLU A 55 -1.16 2.32 -5.45
CA GLU A 55 -0.51 3.23 -6.42
C GLU A 55 -1.19 4.60 -6.42
N SER A 56 -2.52 4.61 -6.51
CA SER A 56 -3.31 5.85 -6.53
C SER A 56 -3.08 6.68 -5.26
N TRP A 57 -3.02 6.03 -4.10
CA TRP A 57 -2.75 6.68 -2.83
C TRP A 57 -1.32 7.20 -2.72
N VAL A 58 -0.31 6.39 -3.05
CA VAL A 58 1.10 6.81 -3.00
C VAL A 58 1.33 8.02 -3.92
N ARG A 59 0.80 7.98 -5.15
CA ARG A 59 0.90 9.12 -6.07
C ARG A 59 0.15 10.36 -5.57
N GLY A 60 -1.05 10.17 -5.04
CA GLY A 60 -1.97 11.25 -4.71
C GLY A 60 -1.70 11.92 -3.35
N ALA A 61 -1.39 11.12 -2.34
CA ALA A 61 -1.27 11.52 -0.94
C ALA A 61 0.19 11.60 -0.48
N VAL A 62 0.99 10.57 -0.77
CA VAL A 62 2.42 10.52 -0.39
C VAL A 62 3.27 11.39 -1.32
N LYS A 63 2.82 11.59 -2.57
CA LYS A 63 3.51 12.38 -3.61
C LYS A 63 4.84 11.76 -4.06
N ASP A 64 4.93 10.43 -4.05
CA ASP A 64 6.10 9.71 -4.55
C ASP A 64 5.75 8.97 -5.85
N ASP A 65 6.08 9.58 -6.99
CA ASP A 65 5.81 8.99 -8.30
C ASP A 65 6.64 7.72 -8.55
N SER A 66 7.87 7.66 -8.01
CA SER A 66 8.78 6.52 -8.21
C SER A 66 8.25 5.27 -7.49
N LEU A 67 7.86 5.41 -6.23
CA LEU A 67 7.27 4.31 -5.46
C LEU A 67 5.91 3.89 -6.06
N ALA A 68 5.12 4.84 -6.53
CA ALA A 68 3.86 4.54 -7.21
C ALA A 68 4.07 3.68 -8.47
N ASP A 69 5.06 4.02 -9.31
CA ASP A 69 5.40 3.23 -10.50
C ASP A 69 5.89 1.81 -10.13
N GLN A 70 6.69 1.68 -9.07
CA GLN A 70 7.14 0.38 -8.56
C GLN A 70 5.95 -0.47 -8.06
N ILE A 71 5.03 0.10 -7.30
CA ILE A 71 3.81 -0.57 -6.82
C ILE A 71 2.92 -1.01 -7.99
N LYS A 72 2.80 -0.19 -9.03
CA LYS A 72 2.08 -0.56 -10.25
C LYS A 72 2.70 -1.79 -10.91
N ALA A 73 4.02 -1.79 -11.10
CA ALA A 73 4.73 -2.92 -11.68
C ALA A 73 4.59 -4.21 -10.85
N ILE A 74 4.57 -4.11 -9.51
CA ILE A 74 4.38 -5.26 -8.61
C ILE A 74 3.02 -5.93 -8.84
N LYS A 75 1.96 -5.16 -9.07
CA LYS A 75 0.63 -5.70 -9.35
C LYS A 75 0.59 -6.48 -10.67
N GLU A 76 1.35 -6.07 -11.67
CA GLU A 76 1.41 -6.71 -12.99
C GLU A 76 2.19 -8.04 -12.99
N LEU A 77 2.83 -8.38 -11.87
CA LEU A 77 3.52 -9.67 -11.73
C LEU A 77 2.50 -10.81 -11.56
N ASP A 78 2.63 -11.83 -12.40
CA ASP A 78 2.04 -13.14 -12.11
C ASP A 78 2.75 -13.73 -10.90
N GLY A 79 2.00 -13.96 -9.82
CA GLY A 79 2.61 -14.41 -8.57
C GLY A 79 1.61 -14.84 -7.52
N ASN A 80 2.11 -15.60 -6.54
CA ASN A 80 1.36 -15.93 -5.34
C ASN A 80 1.00 -14.64 -4.57
N PRO A 81 -0.24 -14.50 -4.06
CA PRO A 81 -0.68 -13.42 -3.17
C PRO A 81 0.34 -12.98 -2.10
N GLU A 82 0.98 -13.93 -1.43
CA GLU A 82 1.99 -13.65 -0.39
C GLU A 82 3.24 -13.01 -0.98
N MET A 83 3.65 -13.44 -2.17
CA MET A 83 4.81 -12.86 -2.87
C MET A 83 4.55 -11.40 -3.25
N ILE A 84 3.33 -11.08 -3.70
CA ILE A 84 2.92 -9.71 -4.00
C ILE A 84 3.00 -8.85 -2.73
N LYS A 85 2.44 -9.35 -1.62
CA LYS A 85 2.50 -8.69 -0.32
C LYS A 85 3.94 -8.47 0.16
N THR A 86 4.82 -9.46 0.03
CA THR A 86 6.25 -9.34 0.34
C THR A 86 6.93 -8.27 -0.52
N LYS A 87 6.69 -8.24 -1.83
CA LYS A 87 7.28 -7.25 -2.74
C LYS A 87 6.81 -5.82 -2.43
N LEU A 88 5.54 -5.64 -2.06
CA LEU A 88 5.03 -4.36 -1.60
C LEU A 88 5.78 -3.89 -0.34
N CYS A 89 5.94 -4.76 0.66
CA CYS A 89 6.70 -4.44 1.86
C CYS A 89 8.13 -4.03 1.53
N GLN A 90 8.81 -4.78 0.65
CA GLN A 90 10.18 -4.50 0.23
C GLN A 90 10.30 -3.14 -0.46
N ALA A 91 9.39 -2.82 -1.39
CA ALA A 91 9.40 -1.53 -2.08
C ALA A 91 9.24 -0.35 -1.09
N VAL A 92 8.39 -0.51 -0.07
CA VAL A 92 8.21 0.53 0.95
C VAL A 92 9.41 0.57 1.91
N ASP A 93 9.98 -0.58 2.30
CA ASP A 93 11.19 -0.63 3.12
C ASP A 93 12.37 0.07 2.42
N GLU A 94 12.62 -0.23 1.14
CA GLU A 94 13.64 0.43 0.33
C GLU A 94 13.46 1.96 0.29
N LYS A 95 12.20 2.42 0.25
CA LYS A 95 11.89 3.84 0.26
C LYS A 95 12.17 4.50 1.62
N LEU A 96 11.93 3.79 2.72
CA LEU A 96 12.10 4.32 4.08
C LEU A 96 13.56 4.37 4.52
N GLU A 97 14.43 3.55 3.92
CA GLU A 97 15.87 3.50 4.21
C GLU A 97 16.72 4.40 3.29
N ALA A 98 16.11 5.05 2.29
CA ALA A 98 16.76 5.91 1.30
C ALA A 98 16.77 7.38 1.72
#